data_AF-A0A1M2ZKS2-F1
#
_entry.id   AF-A0A1M2ZKS2-F1
#
_cell.length_a   1.000
_cell.length_b   1.000
_cell.length_c   1.000
_cell.angle_alpha   90.00
_cell.angle_beta   90.00
_cell.angle_gamma   90.00
#
_symmetry.space_group_name_H-M   'P 1'
#
loop_
_entity.id
_entity.type
_entity.pdbx_description
1 polymer ?
#
loop_
_entity_poly.entity_id
_entity_poly.type
_entity_poly.pdbx_seq_one_letter_code
_entity_poly.pdbx_strand_id
1 'polypeptide(L)'
;MGFTKGASGNPKGRPKYSQQQKEERNSFKELLKSSTLSALESIIEISQEKHGKDRFNACRYLIDKAYGANALLLENQDDDSPLVIIVRSNGKKASESSDDEWEETDDEDTFED
;
A
#
# COMPACT_ATOMS: atom_id res chain seq x y z
N MET A 1 14.20 -8.56 -35.40
CA MET A 1 14.73 -9.09 -34.13
C MET A 1 13.56 -9.63 -33.32
N GLY A 2 13.59 -10.90 -32.92
CA GLY A 2 12.50 -11.54 -32.19
C GLY A 2 12.58 -11.31 -30.68
N PHE A 3 11.43 -11.33 -30.00
CA PHE A 3 11.36 -11.25 -28.54
C PHE A 3 12.05 -12.46 -27.90
N THR A 4 12.99 -12.22 -27.00
CA THR A 4 13.64 -13.26 -26.19
C THR A 4 13.01 -13.29 -24.80
N LYS A 5 12.38 -14.43 -24.46
CA LYS A 5 11.75 -14.62 -23.14
C LYS A 5 12.80 -14.46 -22.04
N GLY A 6 12.58 -13.51 -21.13
CA GLY A 6 13.51 -13.20 -20.02
C GLY A 6 14.45 -12.01 -20.28
N ALA A 7 14.50 -11.47 -21.50
CA ALA A 7 15.24 -10.24 -21.76
C ALA A 7 14.34 -9.02 -21.55
N SER A 8 14.77 -8.12 -20.66
CA SER A 8 14.17 -6.80 -20.53
C SER A 8 14.26 -6.04 -21.86
N GLY A 9 13.14 -5.47 -22.33
CA GLY A 9 13.13 -4.56 -23.48
C GLY A 9 13.93 -3.27 -23.24
N ASN A 10 14.28 -2.97 -21.97
CA ASN A 10 15.23 -1.93 -21.61
C ASN A 10 16.39 -2.55 -20.80
N PRO A 11 17.49 -2.95 -21.46
CA PRO A 11 18.62 -3.58 -20.80
C PRO A 11 19.33 -2.69 -19.76
N LYS A 12 19.15 -1.36 -19.83
CA LYS A 12 19.71 -0.41 -18.84
C LYS A 12 18.78 -0.14 -17.66
N GLY A 13 17.56 -0.68 -17.68
CA GLY A 13 16.56 -0.47 -16.65
C GLY A 13 16.11 1.00 -16.50
N ARG A 14 15.36 1.27 -15.44
CA ARG A 14 14.99 2.64 -15.07
C ARG A 14 16.26 3.41 -14.65
N PRO A 15 16.51 4.62 -15.18
CA PRO A 15 17.68 5.41 -14.78
C PRO A 15 17.66 5.62 -13.26
N LYS A 16 18.82 5.37 -12.62
CA LYS A 16 19.01 5.62 -11.20
C LYS A 16 19.05 7.13 -10.96
N TYR A 17 18.26 7.60 -10.00
CA TYR A 17 18.28 9.00 -9.58
C TYR A 17 19.64 9.36 -8.98
N SER A 18 20.13 10.57 -9.29
CA SER A 18 21.29 11.15 -8.60
C SER A 18 20.96 11.42 -7.12
N GLN A 19 21.99 11.65 -6.30
CA GLN A 19 21.77 11.99 -4.87
C GLN A 19 20.93 13.26 -4.72
N GLN A 20 21.25 14.32 -5.47
CA GLN A 20 20.49 15.57 -5.50
C GLN A 20 19.01 15.35 -5.87
N GLN A 21 18.73 14.56 -6.91
CA GLN A 21 17.35 14.26 -7.31
C GLN A 21 16.57 13.47 -6.25
N LYS A 22 17.25 12.65 -5.44
CA LYS A 22 16.61 11.94 -4.33
C LYS A 22 16.29 12.92 -3.20
N GLU A 23 17.20 13.83 -2.89
CA GLU A 23 17.01 14.87 -1.86
C GLU A 23 15.86 15.80 -2.24
N GLU A 24 15.86 16.36 -3.45
CA GLU A 24 14.76 17.20 -3.96
C GLU A 24 13.41 16.48 -3.90
N ARG A 25 13.38 15.20 -4.28
CA ARG A 25 12.16 14.39 -4.20
C ARG A 25 11.70 14.19 -2.76
N ASN A 26 12.62 14.02 -1.81
CA ASN A 26 12.30 13.85 -0.40
C ASN A 26 11.77 15.16 0.18
N SER A 27 12.44 16.28 -0.07
CA SER A 27 11.96 17.61 0.34
C SER A 27 10.58 17.91 -0.23
N PHE A 28 10.33 17.57 -1.50
CA PHE A 28 9.01 17.73 -2.10
C PHE A 28 7.95 16.82 -1.46
N LYS A 29 8.29 15.57 -1.12
CA LYS A 29 7.38 14.67 -0.39
C LYS A 29 7.04 15.21 1.00
N GLU A 30 8.02 15.77 1.71
CA GLU A 30 7.80 16.37 3.03
C GLU A 30 6.89 17.59 2.93
N LEU A 31 7.10 18.44 1.93
CA LEU A 31 6.23 19.58 1.65
C LEU A 31 4.80 19.13 1.32
N LEU A 32 4.63 18.08 0.53
CA LEU A 32 3.31 17.51 0.26
C LEU A 32 2.66 17.00 1.55
N LYS A 33 3.40 16.26 2.38
CA LYS A 33 2.90 15.75 3.66
C LYS A 33 2.46 16.88 4.59
N SER A 34 3.28 17.93 4.74
CA SER A 34 2.93 19.06 5.61
C SER A 34 1.70 19.82 5.09
N SER A 35 1.54 19.93 3.77
CA SER A 35 0.38 20.59 3.17
C SER A 35 -0.88 19.73 3.12
N THR A 36 -0.80 18.40 3.32
CA THR A 36 -1.96 17.51 3.18
C THR A 36 -3.06 17.79 4.20
N LEU A 37 -2.71 18.16 5.43
CA LEU A 37 -3.69 18.45 6.48
C LEU A 37 -4.53 19.67 6.12
N SER A 38 -3.88 20.77 5.73
CA SER A 38 -4.57 21.98 5.29
C SER A 38 -5.44 21.75 4.07
N ALA A 39 -4.98 20.93 3.10
CA ALA A 39 -5.78 20.57 1.94
C ALA A 39 -7.03 19.76 2.32
N LEU A 40 -6.92 18.85 3.30
CA LEU A 40 -8.07 18.08 3.81
C LEU A 40 -9.08 18.98 4.53
N GLU A 41 -8.61 19.94 5.34
CA GLU A 41 -9.47 20.93 6.01
C GLU A 41 -10.28 21.73 4.98
N SER A 42 -9.64 22.22 3.91
CA SER A 42 -10.35 22.92 2.83
C SER A 42 -11.39 22.06 2.12
N ILE A 43 -11.12 20.76 1.92
CA ILE A 43 -12.11 19.83 1.33
C ILE A 43 -13.31 19.65 2.27
N ILE A 44 -13.07 19.57 3.58
CA ILE A 44 -14.14 19.48 4.58
C ILE A 44 -14.99 20.76 4.55
N GLU A 45 -14.38 21.94 4.50
CA GLU A 45 -15.11 23.21 4.40
C GLU A 45 -15.99 23.26 3.15
N ILE A 46 -15.45 22.90 1.97
CA ILE A 46 -16.20 22.85 0.71
C ILE A 46 -17.38 21.86 0.80
N SER A 47 -17.20 20.74 1.51
CA SER A 47 -18.26 19.74 1.69
C SER A 47 -19.45 20.24 2.53
N GLN A 48 -19.18 21.18 3.45
CA GLN A 48 -20.16 21.77 4.36
C GLN A 48 -20.88 22.99 3.75
N GLU A 49 -20.35 23.57 2.68
CA GLU A 49 -20.95 24.72 2.01
C GLU A 49 -22.33 24.39 1.42
N LYS A 50 -23.37 25.16 1.77
CA LYS A 50 -24.76 24.86 1.37
C LYS A 50 -24.99 24.87 -0.15
N HIS A 51 -24.31 25.74 -0.88
CA HIS A 51 -24.50 25.96 -2.32
C HIS A 51 -23.17 25.96 -3.09
N GLY A 52 -22.23 25.09 -2.72
CA GLY A 52 -20.98 24.91 -3.45
C GLY A 52 -21.16 24.02 -4.68
N LYS A 53 -20.69 24.48 -5.85
CA LYS A 53 -20.69 23.68 -7.09
C LYS A 53 -19.88 22.37 -6.92
N ASP A 54 -18.80 22.44 -6.17
CA ASP A 54 -17.88 21.32 -5.94
C ASP A 54 -18.19 20.51 -4.68
N ARG A 55 -19.25 20.88 -3.94
CA ARG A 55 -19.68 20.20 -2.71
C ARG A 55 -19.89 18.69 -2.93
N PHE A 56 -20.55 18.33 -4.03
CA PHE A 56 -20.79 16.93 -4.36
C PHE A 56 -19.49 16.14 -4.55
N ASN A 57 -18.52 16.73 -5.25
CA ASN A 57 -17.22 16.10 -5.48
C ASN A 57 -16.41 16.00 -4.18
N ALA A 58 -16.47 17.01 -3.30
CA ALA A 58 -15.84 16.99 -1.99
C ALA A 58 -16.44 15.89 -1.10
N CYS A 59 -17.78 15.81 -0.99
CA CYS A 59 -18.45 14.76 -0.23
C CYS A 59 -18.14 13.36 -0.79
N ARG A 60 -18.19 13.19 -2.11
CA ARG A 60 -17.84 11.93 -2.77
C ARG A 60 -16.41 11.53 -2.46
N TYR A 61 -15.46 12.46 -2.57
CA TYR A 61 -14.05 12.20 -2.28
C TYR A 61 -13.84 11.73 -0.83
N LEU A 62 -14.49 12.37 0.14
CA LEU A 62 -14.39 11.99 1.55
C LEU A 62 -14.95 10.58 1.79
N ILE A 63 -16.11 10.24 1.21
CA ILE A 63 -16.71 8.90 1.34
C ILE A 63 -15.81 7.84 0.68
N ASP A 64 -15.34 8.08 -0.54
CA ASP A 64 -14.46 7.17 -1.27
C ASP A 64 -13.14 6.92 -0.51
N LYS A 65 -12.63 7.91 0.24
CA LYS A 65 -11.42 7.77 1.05
C LYS A 65 -11.66 7.10 2.40
N ALA A 66 -12.81 7.30 3.03
CA ALA A 66 -13.14 6.70 4.32
C ALA A 66 -13.52 5.22 4.19
N TYR A 67 -14.34 4.88 3.18
CA TYR A 67 -14.92 3.55 3.04
C TYR A 67 -14.44 2.79 1.79
N GLY A 68 -13.67 3.44 0.92
CA GLY A 68 -13.20 2.89 -0.35
C GLY A 68 -14.15 3.18 -1.52
N ALA A 69 -13.61 3.20 -2.74
CA ALA A 69 -14.34 3.59 -3.97
C ALA A 69 -15.54 2.70 -4.35
N ASN A 70 -15.73 1.57 -3.67
CA ASN A 70 -16.86 0.65 -3.80
C ASN A 70 -17.46 0.35 -2.43
N ALA A 71 -17.53 1.34 -1.56
CA ALA A 71 -18.38 1.27 -0.40
C ALA A 71 -19.83 1.18 -0.88
N LEU A 72 -20.27 -0.04 -1.21
CA LEU A 72 -21.66 -0.42 -1.02
C LEU A 72 -21.98 0.12 0.37
N LEU A 73 -22.99 0.99 0.48
CA LEU A 73 -23.51 1.42 1.78
C LEU A 73 -23.97 0.13 2.45
N LEU A 74 -23.03 -0.54 3.14
CA LEU A 74 -23.26 -1.71 3.94
C LEU A 74 -24.11 -1.17 5.08
N GLU A 75 -25.42 -1.22 4.86
CA GLU A 75 -26.36 -1.39 5.94
C GLU A 75 -25.71 -2.41 6.87
N ASN A 76 -25.39 -1.98 8.10
CA ASN A 76 -24.69 -2.80 9.09
C ASN A 76 -25.54 -4.05 9.34
N GLN A 77 -25.37 -5.08 8.52
CA GLN A 77 -25.61 -6.44 8.91
C GLN A 77 -24.32 -6.85 9.58
N ASP A 78 -24.32 -6.69 10.90
CA ASP A 78 -23.44 -7.45 11.78
C ASP A 78 -23.78 -8.94 11.59
N ASP A 79 -23.31 -9.52 10.48
CA ASP A 79 -23.31 -10.95 10.28
C ASP A 79 -22.14 -11.50 11.11
N ASP A 80 -22.39 -11.68 12.42
CA ASP A 80 -21.57 -12.41 13.40
C ASP A 80 -21.45 -13.93 13.05
N SER A 81 -21.40 -14.26 11.76
CA SER A 81 -21.24 -15.64 11.31
C SER A 81 -19.75 -16.00 11.26
N PRO A 82 -19.35 -17.13 11.89
CA PRO A 82 -17.95 -17.51 11.94
C PRO A 82 -17.41 -17.82 10.53
N LEU A 83 -16.29 -17.20 10.18
CA LEU A 83 -15.64 -17.37 8.88
C LEU A 83 -14.87 -18.70 8.87
N VAL A 84 -15.41 -19.70 8.16
CA VAL A 84 -14.79 -21.05 8.07
C VAL A 84 -13.78 -21.09 6.93
N ILE A 85 -12.49 -21.01 7.25
CA ILE A 85 -11.39 -21.15 6.29
C ILE A 85 -11.01 -22.64 6.18
N ILE A 86 -11.21 -23.23 4.99
CA ILE A 86 -10.80 -24.60 4.70
C ILE A 86 -9.46 -24.58 3.95
N VAL A 87 -8.38 -24.88 4.67
CA VAL A 87 -7.05 -25.07 4.07
C VAL A 87 -6.95 -26.49 3.52
N ARG A 88 -6.81 -26.62 2.20
CA ARG A 88 -6.48 -27.90 1.54
C ARG A 88 -5.03 -27.87 1.10
N SER A 89 -4.25 -28.89 1.48
CA SER A 89 -2.94 -29.12 0.89
C SER A 89 -3.13 -29.56 -0.57
N ASN A 90 -2.63 -28.76 -1.50
CA ASN A 90 -2.43 -29.25 -2.87
C ASN A 90 -1.21 -30.16 -2.82
N GLY A 91 -1.46 -31.48 -2.83
CA GLY A 91 -0.42 -32.51 -2.84
C GLY A 91 0.44 -32.43 -4.09
N LYS A 92 1.42 -31.52 -4.10
CA LYS A 92 2.67 -31.70 -4.83
C LYS A 92 3.61 -32.38 -3.85
N LYS A 93 3.89 -33.66 -4.08
CA LYS A 93 5.00 -34.36 -3.43
C LYS A 93 6.25 -33.51 -3.69
N ALA A 94 6.86 -32.99 -2.63
CA ALA A 94 8.18 -32.40 -2.72
C ALA A 94 9.13 -33.48 -3.24
N SER A 95 9.79 -33.21 -4.36
CA SER A 95 10.99 -33.95 -4.72
C SER A 95 12.04 -33.66 -3.66
N GLU A 96 12.55 -34.72 -3.03
CA GLU A 96 13.75 -34.70 -2.20
C GLU A 96 14.84 -33.92 -2.94
N SER A 97 15.22 -32.75 -2.44
CA SER A 97 16.57 -32.18 -2.63
C SER A 97 16.77 -31.00 -1.69
N SER A 98 17.86 -31.11 -0.93
CA SER A 98 18.61 -30.08 -0.22
C SER A 98 18.06 -29.64 1.14
N ASP A 99 18.62 -30.26 2.20
CA ASP A 99 19.35 -29.57 3.26
C ASP A 99 19.44 -28.05 3.05
N ASP A 100 18.62 -27.31 3.81
CA ASP A 100 18.94 -25.96 4.24
C ASP A 100 18.83 -25.99 5.77
N GLU A 101 19.97 -26.34 6.35
CA GLU A 101 20.36 -26.22 7.75
C GLU A 101 20.08 -24.77 8.19
N TRP A 102 19.00 -24.58 8.96
CA TRP A 102 18.70 -23.29 9.56
C TRP A 102 19.73 -23.04 10.66
N GLU A 103 20.76 -22.26 10.31
CA GLU A 103 21.72 -21.73 11.28
C GLU A 103 20.96 -20.78 12.22
N GLU A 104 20.60 -21.30 13.39
CA GLU A 104 20.02 -20.55 14.50
C GLU A 104 21.15 -19.67 15.07
N THR A 105 21.20 -18.40 14.67
CA THR A 105 22.07 -17.44 15.34
C THR A 105 21.45 -17.12 16.69
N ASP A 106 21.99 -17.73 17.74
CA ASP A 106 21.78 -17.33 19.13
C ASP A 106 22.26 -15.88 19.31
N ASP A 107 21.35 -14.91 19.14
CA ASP A 107 21.54 -13.54 19.62
C ASP A 107 21.37 -13.56 21.15
N GLU A 108 22.41 -14.02 21.85
CA GLU A 108 22.56 -13.93 23.30
C GLU A 108 22.93 -12.48 23.68
N ASP A 109 21.97 -11.55 23.57
CA ASP A 109 22.09 -10.20 24.12
C ASP A 109 22.03 -10.27 25.65
N THR A 110 23.21 -10.57 26.20
CA THR A 110 23.57 -10.52 27.61
C THR A 110 23.39 -9.08 28.11
N PHE A 111 22.30 -8.83 28.83
CA PHE A 111 22.10 -7.60 29.57
C PHE A 111 22.80 -7.72 30.94
N GLU A 112 24.09 -7.37 30.99
CA GLU A 112 24.83 -6.96 32.21
C GLU A 112 24.97 -5.43 32.14
N ASP A 113 24.84 -4.59 33.17
CA ASP A 113 24.69 -4.66 34.63
C ASP A 113 23.92 -3.38 35.07
#